data_AF-X0WQN2-F1
#
_entry.id   AF-X0WQN2-F1
#
_cell.length_a   1.000
_cell.length_b   1.000
_cell.length_c   1.000
_cell.angle_alpha   90.00
_cell.angle_beta   90.00
_cell.angle_gamma   90.00
#
_symmetry.space_group_name_H-M   'P 1'
#
loop_
_entity.id
_entity.type
_entity.pdbx_description
1 polymer ?
#
loop_
_entity_poly.entity_id
_entity_poly.type
_entity_poly.pdbx_seq_one_letter_code
_entity_poly.pdbx_strand_id
1 'polypeptide(L)'
;SWAELKHDTILYAKQVYAELGAGPPPPPPIPPSGYVEPVPYFYARLAALTAMTRSGLEQRGLLSEEDSTNLDWLERMVLDFQVMAEKQLRGEPLTVEEYEKTRCYGGDLEHLTMAAADSDVEDPYAPKFMDEEPQAAVIADVATDPATELVLEEAVGRVNPIYVVAPMVDVQGNPYLQVAKGGVFSYYEFPWPMSDRLTDEKWRQMLDKGQAPPPPEWTNSFFMEESYYGDLSAATQSFQQTLTNIFWYQD
;
A
#
# COMPACT_ATOMS: atom_id res chain seq x y z
N SER A 1 16.82 30.92 -33.17
CA SER A 1 17.17 30.82 -31.74
C SER A 1 15.98 30.53 -30.82
N TRP A 2 14.99 31.42 -30.61
CA TRP A 2 13.85 31.10 -29.70
C TRP A 2 12.92 29.99 -30.24
N ALA A 3 12.59 30.04 -31.54
CA ALA A 3 11.75 29.02 -32.17
C ALA A 3 12.42 27.64 -32.27
N GLU A 4 13.75 27.59 -32.44
CA GLU A 4 14.53 26.34 -32.45
C GLU A 4 14.64 25.72 -31.04
N LEU A 5 14.87 26.54 -30.00
CA LEU A 5 14.89 26.06 -28.61
C LEU A 5 13.55 25.48 -28.16
N LYS A 6 12.43 26.06 -28.64
CA LYS A 6 11.08 25.53 -28.39
C LYS A 6 10.80 24.25 -29.18
N HIS A 7 11.32 24.13 -30.40
CA HIS A 7 11.17 22.92 -31.22
C HIS A 7 11.88 21.72 -30.58
N ASP A 8 13.09 21.90 -30.04
CA ASP A 8 13.86 20.81 -29.40
C ASP A 8 13.34 20.38 -28.02
N THR A 9 12.56 21.23 -27.32
CA THR A 9 11.94 20.87 -26.03
C THR A 9 10.49 20.40 -26.15
N ILE A 10 9.81 20.62 -27.28
CA ILE A 10 8.40 20.25 -27.48
C ILE A 10 8.17 18.74 -27.61
N LEU A 11 9.16 17.98 -28.09
CA LEU A 11 9.03 16.52 -28.24
C LEU A 11 9.16 15.75 -26.92
N TYR A 12 9.56 16.41 -25.82
CA TYR A 12 9.74 15.80 -24.50
C TYR A 12 9.00 16.52 -23.35
N ALA A 13 8.22 17.56 -23.64
CA ALA A 13 7.42 18.28 -22.66
C ALA A 13 5.94 18.28 -23.06
N LYS A 14 5.07 17.84 -22.15
CA LYS A 14 3.60 17.87 -22.29
C LYS A 14 3.18 19.29 -22.68
N GLN A 15 2.42 19.47 -23.77
CA GLN A 15 1.94 20.78 -24.20
C GLN A 15 1.13 21.45 -23.08
N VAL A 16 1.37 22.74 -22.85
CA VAL A 16 0.54 23.57 -21.96
C VAL A 16 -0.81 23.75 -22.63
N TYR A 17 -1.82 23.01 -22.16
CA TYR A 17 -3.21 23.33 -22.44
C TYR A 17 -3.59 24.56 -21.60
N ALA A 18 -3.80 25.69 -22.26
CA ALA A 18 -4.53 26.80 -21.68
C ALA A 18 -6.01 26.58 -21.97
N GLU A 19 -6.70 25.81 -21.13
CA GLU A 19 -8.16 25.74 -21.18
C GLU A 19 -8.74 27.02 -20.61
N LEU A 20 -9.22 27.88 -21.52
CA LEU A 20 -10.01 29.07 -21.21
C LEU A 20 -11.39 28.63 -20.70
N GLY A 21 -11.51 28.47 -19.38
CA GLY A 21 -12.78 28.38 -18.67
C GLY A 21 -12.71 29.26 -17.43
N ALA A 22 -13.27 30.47 -17.49
CA ALA A 22 -13.41 31.38 -16.34
C ALA A 22 -14.58 30.96 -15.43
N GLY A 23 -14.58 29.70 -15.00
CA GLY A 23 -15.35 29.25 -13.83
C GLY A 23 -14.47 29.34 -12.59
N PRO A 24 -15.04 29.48 -11.37
CA PRO A 24 -14.28 29.11 -10.19
C PRO A 24 -13.70 27.71 -10.42
N PRO A 25 -12.44 27.43 -10.03
CA PRO A 25 -11.94 26.06 -10.08
C PRO A 25 -12.99 25.17 -9.41
N PRO A 26 -13.26 23.97 -9.95
CA PRO A 26 -14.14 23.04 -9.25
C PRO A 26 -13.69 22.98 -7.79
N PRO A 27 -14.63 22.99 -6.83
CA PRO A 27 -14.25 22.92 -5.43
C PRO A 27 -13.27 21.75 -5.26
N PRO A 28 -12.18 21.93 -4.50
CA PRO A 28 -11.21 20.87 -4.33
C PRO A 28 -11.95 19.60 -3.92
N PRO A 29 -11.61 18.44 -4.51
CA PRO A 29 -12.30 17.21 -4.20
C PRO A 29 -12.24 16.98 -2.68
N ILE A 30 -13.34 16.46 -2.12
CA ILE A 30 -13.37 16.10 -0.70
C ILE A 30 -12.16 15.17 -0.47
N PRO A 31 -11.25 15.53 0.45
CA PRO A 31 -10.06 14.73 0.64
C PRO A 31 -10.42 13.30 1.05
N PRO A 32 -9.69 12.29 0.56
CA PRO A 32 -9.96 10.90 0.93
C PRO A 32 -9.83 10.76 2.45
N SER A 33 -10.80 10.07 3.04
CA SER A 33 -10.85 9.75 4.47
C SER A 33 -10.31 8.33 4.68
N GLY A 34 -9.34 8.18 5.58
CA GLY A 34 -8.84 6.87 6.00
C GLY A 34 -9.67 6.26 7.12
N TYR A 35 -9.61 4.94 7.21
CA TYR A 35 -10.16 4.16 8.33
C TYR A 35 -9.03 3.32 8.94
N VAL A 36 -8.89 3.37 10.26
CA VAL A 36 -7.90 2.57 10.98
C VAL A 36 -8.59 1.31 11.46
N GLU A 37 -7.97 0.16 11.22
CA GLU A 37 -8.53 -1.13 11.63
C GLU A 37 -8.87 -1.11 13.13
N PRO A 38 -10.12 -1.44 13.54
CA PRO A 38 -10.62 -1.22 14.91
C PRO A 38 -10.11 -2.25 15.92
N VAL A 39 -8.78 -2.43 15.98
CA VAL A 39 -8.09 -3.37 16.88
C VAL A 39 -7.12 -2.59 17.78
N PRO A 40 -7.62 -1.78 18.74
CA PRO A 40 -6.78 -0.89 19.56
C PRO A 40 -5.74 -1.66 20.38
N TYR A 41 -6.05 -2.88 20.82
CA TYR A 41 -5.08 -3.72 21.54
C TYR A 41 -3.88 -4.13 20.69
N PHE A 42 -4.04 -4.25 19.36
CA PHE A 42 -2.91 -4.52 18.47
C PHE A 42 -1.93 -3.36 18.49
N TYR A 43 -2.42 -2.14 18.30
CA TYR A 43 -1.61 -0.93 18.33
C TYR A 43 -0.95 -0.71 19.70
N ALA A 44 -1.71 -0.86 20.80
CA ALA A 44 -1.17 -0.75 22.15
C ALA A 44 0.01 -1.73 22.41
N ARG A 45 -0.14 -2.98 21.96
CA ARG A 45 0.90 -4.01 22.09
C ARG A 45 2.10 -3.73 21.21
N LEU A 46 1.88 -3.24 19.99
CA LEU A 46 2.95 -2.88 19.08
C LEU A 46 3.74 -1.68 19.61
N ALA A 47 3.07 -0.64 20.13
CA ALA A 47 3.72 0.48 20.79
C ALA A 47 4.56 0.03 22.00
N ALA A 48 4.00 -0.84 22.85
CA ALA A 48 4.74 -1.40 23.98
C ALA A 48 5.96 -2.22 23.54
N LEU A 49 5.83 -3.03 22.49
CA LEU A 49 6.95 -3.78 21.91
C LEU A 49 8.04 -2.85 21.39
N THR A 50 7.68 -1.81 20.64
CA THR A 50 8.62 -0.79 20.12
C THR A 50 9.36 -0.09 21.27
N ALA A 51 8.64 0.34 22.30
CA ALA A 51 9.22 0.97 23.49
C ALA A 51 10.20 0.03 24.23
N MET A 52 9.81 -1.24 24.41
CA MET A 52 10.65 -2.27 25.03
C MET A 52 11.92 -2.55 24.22
N THR A 53 11.81 -2.60 22.88
CA THR A 53 12.95 -2.77 21.98
C THR A 53 13.92 -1.59 22.12
N ARG A 54 13.41 -0.36 22.07
CA ARG A 54 14.21 0.86 22.25
C ARG A 54 14.96 0.85 23.58
N SER A 55 14.25 0.69 24.70
CA SER A 55 14.87 0.65 26.03
C SER A 55 15.84 -0.53 26.19
N GLY A 56 15.52 -1.68 25.59
CA GLY A 56 16.36 -2.88 25.65
C GLY A 56 17.69 -2.71 24.93
N LEU A 57 17.69 -2.11 23.74
CA LEU A 57 18.90 -1.81 22.96
C LEU A 57 19.73 -0.71 23.62
N GLU A 58 19.08 0.34 24.11
CA GLU A 58 19.73 1.46 24.80
C GLU A 58 20.50 0.98 26.04
N GLN A 59 19.85 0.19 26.91
CA GLN A 59 20.49 -0.37 28.11
C GLN A 59 21.70 -1.26 27.82
N ARG A 60 21.78 -1.82 26.60
CA ARG A 60 22.88 -2.69 26.16
C ARG A 60 23.95 -1.92 25.39
N GLY A 61 23.78 -0.62 25.17
CA GLY A 61 24.68 0.18 24.33
C GLY A 61 24.67 -0.24 22.86
N LEU A 62 23.56 -0.84 22.40
CA LEU A 62 23.37 -1.34 21.02
C LEU A 62 22.43 -0.46 20.19
N LEU A 63 21.98 0.67 20.74
CA LEU A 63 21.05 1.57 20.06
C LEU A 63 21.80 2.76 19.47
N SER A 64 21.74 2.93 18.15
CA SER A 64 22.21 4.13 17.49
C SER A 64 21.22 5.30 17.71
N GLU A 65 21.67 6.54 17.54
CA GLU A 65 20.80 7.72 17.64
C GLU A 65 19.71 7.72 16.54
N GLU A 66 20.06 7.26 15.35
CA GLU A 66 19.14 7.11 14.23
C GLU A 66 18.04 6.09 14.56
N ASP A 67 18.42 4.87 14.99
CA ASP A 67 17.46 3.83 15.36
C ASP A 67 16.59 4.26 16.55
N SER A 68 17.16 4.98 17.51
CA SER A 68 16.40 5.55 18.62
C SER A 68 15.31 6.49 18.14
N THR A 69 15.62 7.35 17.17
CA THR A 69 14.68 8.30 16.56
C THR A 69 13.59 7.57 15.78
N ASN A 70 13.96 6.57 14.99
CA ASN A 70 13.01 5.77 14.21
C ASN A 70 12.06 4.96 15.10
N LEU A 71 12.57 4.34 16.17
CA LEU A 71 11.76 3.61 17.13
C LEU A 71 10.82 4.54 17.92
N ASP A 72 11.29 5.72 18.34
CA ASP A 72 10.44 6.72 19.00
C ASP A 72 9.30 7.19 18.08
N TRP A 73 9.62 7.40 16.81
CA TRP A 73 8.64 7.81 15.82
C TRP A 73 7.61 6.69 15.51
N LEU A 74 8.06 5.44 15.34
CA LEU A 74 7.19 4.28 15.21
C LEU A 74 6.25 4.13 16.40
N GLU A 75 6.77 4.29 17.63
CA GLU A 75 5.96 4.25 18.85
C GLU A 75 4.84 5.30 18.82
N ARG A 76 5.17 6.55 18.49
CA ARG A 76 4.19 7.65 18.39
C ARG A 76 3.13 7.39 17.33
N MET A 77 3.55 6.96 16.14
CA MET A 77 2.63 6.67 15.04
C MET A 77 1.64 5.56 15.40
N VAL A 78 2.12 4.49 16.04
CA VAL A 78 1.26 3.37 16.46
C VAL A 78 0.31 3.80 17.59
N LEU A 79 0.75 4.65 18.53
CA LEU A 79 -0.14 5.23 19.54
C LEU A 79 -1.23 6.13 18.92
N ASP A 80 -0.91 6.88 17.89
CA ASP A 80 -1.90 7.64 17.13
C ASP A 80 -2.96 6.72 16.50
N PHE A 81 -2.55 5.60 15.90
CA PHE A 81 -3.49 4.60 15.38
C PHE A 81 -4.35 3.95 16.46
N GLN A 82 -3.79 3.71 17.65
CA GLN A 82 -4.58 3.26 18.78
C GLN A 82 -5.71 4.26 19.10
N VAL A 83 -5.38 5.55 19.25
CA VAL A 83 -6.37 6.59 19.56
C VAL A 83 -7.44 6.68 18.47
N MET A 84 -7.04 6.65 17.20
CA MET A 84 -7.97 6.67 16.07
C MET A 84 -8.89 5.45 16.05
N ALA A 85 -8.36 4.24 16.26
CA ALA A 85 -9.13 3.00 16.32
C ALA A 85 -10.16 3.03 17.47
N GLU A 86 -9.76 3.53 18.64
CA GLU A 86 -10.66 3.69 19.79
C GLU A 86 -11.79 4.71 19.52
N LYS A 87 -11.48 5.85 18.88
CA LYS A 87 -12.48 6.85 18.48
C LYS A 87 -13.47 6.26 17.50
N GLN A 88 -12.98 5.60 16.45
CA GLN A 88 -13.82 5.00 15.42
C GLN A 88 -14.73 3.91 15.98
N LEU A 89 -14.26 3.10 16.94
CA LEU A 89 -15.08 2.14 17.68
C LEU A 89 -16.18 2.80 18.53
N ARG A 90 -15.92 3.99 19.08
CA ARG A 90 -16.91 4.77 19.84
C ARG A 90 -17.87 5.57 18.96
N GLY A 91 -17.68 5.56 17.63
CA GLY A 91 -18.45 6.40 16.72
C GLY A 91 -18.13 7.88 16.87
N GLU A 92 -16.89 8.21 17.25
CA GLU A 92 -16.40 9.58 17.33
C GLU A 92 -15.71 9.97 16.02
N PRO A 93 -15.95 11.18 15.46
CA PRO A 93 -15.25 11.62 14.27
C PRO A 93 -13.76 11.89 14.57
N LEU A 94 -12.90 11.56 13.60
CA LEU A 94 -11.48 11.92 13.66
C LEU A 94 -11.30 13.43 13.37
N THR A 95 -10.23 14.02 13.93
CA THR A 95 -9.85 15.40 13.62
C THR A 95 -9.23 15.52 12.22
N VAL A 96 -9.06 16.75 11.74
CA VAL A 96 -8.41 17.01 10.45
C VAL A 96 -6.98 16.47 10.45
N GLU A 97 -6.25 16.68 11.54
CA GLU A 97 -4.86 16.22 11.70
C GLU A 97 -4.77 14.69 11.71
N GLU A 98 -5.74 14.01 12.32
CA GLU A 98 -5.83 12.54 12.32
C GLU A 98 -6.10 12.00 10.91
N TYR A 99 -7.00 12.66 10.15
CA TYR A 99 -7.20 12.30 8.75
C TYR A 99 -5.96 12.57 7.89
N GLU A 100 -5.21 13.65 8.12
CA GLU A 100 -3.94 13.88 7.42
C GLU A 100 -2.92 12.78 7.72
N LYS A 101 -2.82 12.30 8.96
CA LYS A 101 -1.96 11.14 9.29
C LYS A 101 -2.33 9.92 8.48
N THR A 102 -3.62 9.56 8.43
CA THR A 102 -4.06 8.40 7.63
C THR A 102 -3.79 8.57 6.13
N ARG A 103 -3.84 9.81 5.62
CA ARG A 103 -3.56 10.11 4.20
C ARG A 103 -2.07 10.02 3.87
N CYS A 104 -1.21 10.49 4.78
CA CYS A 104 0.23 10.54 4.60
C CYS A 104 0.94 9.25 5.05
N TYR A 105 0.21 8.30 5.65
CA TYR A 105 0.76 7.06 6.19
C TYR A 105 1.61 6.24 5.19
N GLY A 106 1.33 6.33 3.90
CA GLY A 106 2.19 5.70 2.88
C GLY A 106 3.63 6.22 2.89
N GLY A 107 3.81 7.53 3.07
CA GLY A 107 5.14 8.14 3.23
C GLY A 107 5.78 7.78 4.56
N ASP A 108 4.97 7.57 5.61
CA ASP A 108 5.47 7.10 6.89
C ASP A 108 6.03 5.66 6.77
N LEU A 109 5.33 4.77 6.06
CA LEU A 109 5.81 3.41 5.79
C LEU A 109 7.08 3.40 4.93
N GLU A 110 7.15 4.28 3.92
CA GLU A 110 8.35 4.42 3.09
C GLU A 110 9.55 4.86 3.93
N HIS A 111 9.38 5.85 4.82
CA HIS A 111 10.44 6.30 5.71
C HIS A 111 10.95 5.18 6.63
N LEU A 112 10.06 4.39 7.26
CA LEU A 112 10.47 3.23 8.07
C LEU A 112 11.25 2.20 7.25
N THR A 113 10.78 1.93 6.03
CA THR A 113 11.39 0.94 5.14
C THR A 113 12.79 1.37 4.73
N MET A 114 12.97 2.64 4.37
CA MET A 114 14.28 3.20 4.04
C MET A 114 15.21 3.28 5.25
N ALA A 115 14.67 3.64 6.42
CA ALA A 115 15.45 3.73 7.66
C ALA A 115 16.05 2.37 8.05
N ALA A 116 15.31 1.28 7.82
CA ALA A 116 15.74 -0.08 8.08
C ALA A 116 16.64 -0.69 7.00
N ALA A 117 16.85 0.00 5.88
CA ALA A 117 17.76 -0.47 4.83
C ALA A 117 19.22 -0.37 5.30
N ASP A 118 20.00 -1.40 5.01
CA ASP A 118 21.45 -1.37 5.21
C ASP A 118 22.08 -0.36 4.24
N SER A 119 23.14 0.33 4.69
CA SER A 119 23.98 1.14 3.81
C SER A 119 25.42 0.66 3.88
N ASP A 120 25.96 0.25 2.73
CA ASP A 120 27.37 -0.11 2.57
C ASP A 120 28.34 1.08 2.69
N VAL A 121 27.82 2.28 2.94
CA VAL A 121 28.59 3.51 3.03
C VAL A 121 28.74 3.90 4.50
N GLU A 122 29.98 4.05 4.98
CA GLU A 122 30.30 4.56 6.33
C GLU A 122 29.84 6.02 6.58
N ASP A 123 29.26 6.69 5.57
CA ASP A 123 28.72 8.04 5.67
C ASP A 123 27.26 8.00 6.18
N PRO A 124 26.97 8.51 7.39
CA PRO A 124 25.62 8.54 7.94
C PRO A 124 24.62 9.39 7.13
N TYR A 125 25.10 10.20 6.18
CA TYR A 125 24.29 11.04 5.31
C TYR A 125 24.17 10.49 3.88
N ALA A 126 24.76 9.32 3.60
CA ALA A 126 24.57 8.67 2.31
C ALA A 126 23.09 8.32 2.13
N PRO A 127 22.50 8.55 0.95
CA PRO A 127 21.15 8.09 0.69
C PRO A 127 21.12 6.56 0.78
N LYS A 128 20.28 6.04 1.69
CA LYS A 128 19.99 4.61 1.76
C LYS A 128 19.16 4.23 0.54
N PHE A 129 19.78 3.50 -0.38
CA PHE A 129 19.09 2.92 -1.53
C PHE A 129 18.89 1.43 -1.23
N MET A 130 17.72 0.90 -1.59
CA MET A 130 17.59 -0.54 -1.73
C MET A 130 18.43 -0.97 -2.93
N ASP A 131 19.27 -2.00 -2.77
CA ASP A 131 20.13 -2.53 -3.84
C ASP A 131 19.31 -3.05 -5.04
N GLU A 132 18.05 -3.43 -4.79
CA GLU A 132 17.08 -3.83 -5.80
C GLU A 132 15.86 -2.91 -5.81
N GLU A 133 15.22 -2.76 -6.97
CA GLU A 133 13.91 -2.12 -7.05
C GLU A 133 12.92 -2.94 -6.21
N PRO A 134 12.37 -2.39 -5.11
CA PRO A 134 11.57 -3.17 -4.18
C PRO A 134 10.31 -3.68 -4.88
N GLN A 135 10.21 -5.01 -4.98
CA GLN A 135 9.06 -5.70 -5.56
C GLN A 135 8.31 -6.43 -4.45
N ALA A 136 6.98 -6.28 -4.42
CA ALA A 136 6.15 -7.07 -3.51
C ALA A 136 6.23 -8.58 -3.79
N ALA A 137 6.57 -8.97 -5.02
CA ALA A 137 6.57 -10.36 -5.44
C ALA A 137 7.87 -11.08 -5.03
N VAL A 138 7.74 -11.92 -4.02
CA VAL A 138 8.80 -12.73 -3.42
C VAL A 138 8.31 -14.17 -3.22
N ILE A 139 9.23 -15.13 -3.21
CA ILE A 139 8.94 -16.55 -3.01
C ILE A 139 9.96 -17.20 -2.10
N ALA A 140 9.52 -18.17 -1.30
CA ALA A 140 10.41 -18.97 -0.48
C ALA A 140 9.92 -20.42 -0.39
N ASP A 141 10.86 -21.36 -0.49
CA ASP A 141 10.61 -22.73 -0.07
C ASP A 141 10.63 -22.81 1.46
N VAL A 142 9.57 -23.33 2.06
CA VAL A 142 9.39 -23.39 3.53
C VAL A 142 9.51 -24.81 4.09
N ALA A 143 9.33 -25.83 3.25
CA ALA A 143 9.47 -27.23 3.61
C ALA A 143 9.91 -28.09 2.42
N THR A 144 10.56 -29.22 2.70
CA THR A 144 10.99 -30.19 1.68
C THR A 144 10.53 -31.58 2.07
N ASP A 145 9.94 -32.31 1.12
CA ASP A 145 9.65 -33.74 1.23
C ASP A 145 10.58 -34.55 0.31
N PRO A 146 11.64 -35.16 0.86
CA PRO A 146 12.59 -35.95 0.07
C PRO A 146 11.99 -37.23 -0.52
N ALA A 147 10.89 -37.75 0.02
CA ALA A 147 10.29 -39.00 -0.45
C ALA A 147 9.50 -38.79 -1.76
N THR A 148 8.91 -37.61 -1.93
CA THR A 148 8.17 -37.22 -3.12
C THR A 148 8.97 -36.31 -4.06
N GLU A 149 10.19 -35.91 -3.66
CA GLU A 149 11.06 -34.97 -4.37
C GLU A 149 10.39 -33.59 -4.61
N LEU A 150 9.55 -33.16 -3.66
CA LEU A 150 8.82 -31.89 -3.70
C LEU A 150 9.28 -30.93 -2.61
N VAL A 151 9.10 -29.64 -2.86
CA VAL A 151 9.19 -28.56 -1.87
C VAL A 151 7.84 -27.87 -1.76
N LEU A 152 7.54 -27.31 -0.59
CA LEU A 152 6.40 -26.41 -0.39
C LEU A 152 6.90 -24.98 -0.60
N GLU A 153 6.39 -24.32 -1.62
CA GLU A 153 6.66 -22.92 -1.91
C GLU A 153 5.53 -22.05 -1.33
N GLU A 154 5.91 -20.98 -0.62
CA GLU A 154 5.00 -19.90 -0.24
C GLU A 154 5.45 -18.61 -0.93
N ALA A 155 4.50 -17.88 -1.52
CA ALA A 155 4.81 -16.71 -2.33
C ALA A 155 3.81 -15.57 -2.16
N VAL A 156 4.32 -14.34 -2.29
CA VAL A 156 3.54 -13.14 -2.58
C VAL A 156 3.72 -12.82 -4.06
N GLY A 157 2.62 -12.54 -4.76
CA GLY A 157 2.64 -12.14 -6.17
C GLY A 157 2.45 -10.64 -6.36
N ARG A 158 1.68 -10.26 -7.37
CA ARG A 158 1.28 -8.85 -7.57
C ARG A 158 0.30 -8.42 -6.48
N VAL A 159 0.30 -7.15 -6.13
CA VAL A 159 -0.60 -6.59 -5.11
C VAL A 159 -2.04 -6.64 -5.62
N ASN A 160 -2.91 -7.26 -4.86
CA ASN A 160 -4.34 -7.32 -5.18
C ASN A 160 -5.05 -6.06 -4.68
N PRO A 161 -6.08 -5.58 -5.40
CA PRO A 161 -6.96 -4.57 -4.85
C PRO A 161 -7.82 -5.18 -3.75
N ILE A 162 -7.94 -4.48 -2.62
CA ILE A 162 -8.93 -4.79 -1.57
C ILE A 162 -9.98 -3.68 -1.52
N TYR A 163 -11.24 -4.09 -1.32
CA TYR A 163 -12.36 -3.19 -1.08
C TYR A 163 -12.92 -3.46 0.31
N VAL A 164 -13.03 -2.41 1.12
CA VAL A 164 -13.53 -2.51 2.50
C VAL A 164 -14.69 -1.55 2.70
N VAL A 165 -15.78 -2.03 3.29
CA VAL A 165 -16.89 -1.17 3.72
C VAL A 165 -16.60 -0.72 5.16
N ALA A 166 -16.19 0.53 5.31
CA ALA A 166 -15.83 1.13 6.60
C ALA A 166 -17.01 1.95 7.17
N PRO A 167 -17.38 1.75 8.44
CA PRO A 167 -18.30 2.65 9.13
C PRO A 167 -17.56 3.94 9.51
N MET A 168 -18.04 5.05 8.97
CA MET A 168 -17.50 6.39 9.17
C MET A 168 -18.48 7.27 9.93
N VAL A 169 -17.98 8.37 10.49
CA VAL A 169 -18.77 9.35 11.23
C VAL A 169 -18.45 10.73 10.69
N ASP A 170 -19.49 11.48 10.32
CA ASP A 170 -19.32 12.84 9.81
C ASP A 170 -19.01 13.84 10.95
N VAL A 171 -18.71 15.09 10.59
CA VAL A 171 -18.42 16.16 11.55
C VAL A 171 -19.59 16.50 12.48
N GLN A 172 -20.81 16.06 12.15
CA GLN A 172 -22.02 16.25 12.94
C GLN A 172 -22.32 15.02 13.83
N GLY A 173 -21.52 13.97 13.75
CA GLY A 173 -21.71 12.72 14.50
C GLY A 173 -22.65 11.72 13.82
N ASN A 174 -23.05 11.94 12.56
CA ASN A 174 -23.92 11.00 11.85
C ASN A 174 -23.08 9.84 11.26
N PRO A 175 -23.47 8.58 11.49
CA PRO A 175 -22.79 7.44 10.90
C PRO A 175 -23.15 7.29 9.41
N TYR A 176 -22.17 6.89 8.60
CA TYR A 176 -22.38 6.51 7.20
C TYR A 176 -21.40 5.40 6.80
N LEU A 177 -21.69 4.70 5.69
CA LEU A 177 -20.80 3.68 5.15
C LEU A 177 -19.98 4.26 4.00
N GLN A 178 -18.68 3.99 4.02
CA GLN A 178 -17.73 4.39 2.97
C GLN A 178 -17.10 3.12 2.39
N VAL A 179 -17.04 3.02 1.06
CA VAL A 179 -16.19 2.02 0.40
C VAL A 179 -14.78 2.59 0.29
N ALA A 180 -13.82 1.94 0.95
CA ALA A 180 -12.39 2.21 0.82
C ALA A 180 -11.77 1.21 -0.17
N LYS A 181 -10.79 1.66 -0.94
CA LYS A 181 -9.98 0.83 -1.84
C LYS A 181 -8.53 0.91 -1.40
N GLY A 182 -7.87 -0.23 -1.27
CA GLY A 182 -6.45 -0.33 -0.90
C GLY A 182 -5.73 -1.44 -1.67
N GLY A 183 -4.48 -1.68 -1.30
CA GLY A 183 -3.70 -2.84 -1.74
C GLY A 183 -3.61 -3.89 -0.63
N VAL A 184 -3.62 -5.16 -1.01
CA VAL A 184 -3.36 -6.30 -0.13
C VAL A 184 -2.40 -7.25 -0.82
N PHE A 185 -1.50 -7.88 -0.07
CA PHE A 185 -0.63 -8.90 -0.64
C PHE A 185 -1.44 -10.09 -1.14
N SER A 186 -1.07 -10.59 -2.32
CA SER A 186 -1.54 -11.90 -2.78
C SER A 186 -0.82 -12.99 -2.00
N TYR A 187 -1.42 -14.18 -1.95
CA TYR A 187 -0.87 -15.33 -1.27
C TYR A 187 -0.97 -16.57 -2.15
N TYR A 188 0.15 -17.28 -2.25
CA TYR A 188 0.28 -18.53 -2.98
C TYR A 188 0.96 -19.56 -2.07
N GLU A 189 0.45 -20.79 -2.08
CA GLU A 189 1.02 -21.93 -1.38
C GLU A 189 0.83 -23.14 -2.28
N PHE A 190 1.92 -23.76 -2.73
CA PHE A 190 1.84 -24.88 -3.67
C PHE A 190 3.08 -25.80 -3.61
N PRO A 191 2.92 -27.10 -3.93
CA PRO A 191 4.06 -27.99 -4.10
C PRO A 191 4.80 -27.69 -5.41
N TRP A 192 6.13 -27.76 -5.37
CA TRP A 192 7.01 -27.51 -6.51
C TRP A 192 8.15 -28.55 -6.59
N PRO A 193 8.67 -28.89 -7.79
CA PRO A 193 9.77 -29.85 -7.92
C PRO A 193 11.04 -29.40 -7.18
N MET A 194 11.59 -30.27 -6.32
CA MET A 194 12.83 -29.99 -5.57
C MET A 194 14.03 -29.73 -6.50
N SER A 195 14.03 -30.29 -7.71
CA SER A 195 15.07 -30.09 -8.71
C SER A 195 15.08 -28.70 -9.35
N ASP A 196 14.01 -27.91 -9.18
CA ASP A 196 13.83 -26.60 -9.81
C ASP A 196 13.31 -25.55 -8.83
N ARG A 197 13.92 -25.45 -7.64
CA ARG A 197 13.56 -24.43 -6.63
C ARG A 197 13.44 -23.04 -7.24
N LEU A 198 12.37 -22.34 -6.87
CA LEU A 198 12.08 -21.03 -7.44
C LEU A 198 12.95 -19.95 -6.81
N THR A 199 13.38 -19.01 -7.64
CA THR A 199 13.95 -17.74 -7.19
C THR A 199 12.92 -16.65 -7.42
N ASP A 200 13.08 -15.51 -6.76
CA ASP A 200 12.24 -14.35 -6.96
C ASP A 200 12.13 -13.95 -8.44
N GLU A 201 13.22 -14.01 -9.21
CA GLU A 201 13.21 -13.69 -10.64
C GLU A 201 12.38 -14.68 -11.45
N LYS A 202 12.51 -15.98 -11.18
CA LYS A 202 11.70 -17.01 -11.85
C LYS A 202 10.23 -16.81 -11.51
N TRP A 203 9.91 -16.55 -10.25
CA TRP A 203 8.56 -16.30 -9.78
C TRP A 203 7.95 -15.05 -10.43
N ARG A 204 8.69 -13.94 -10.47
CA ARG A 204 8.28 -12.71 -11.15
C ARG A 204 8.00 -12.95 -12.64
N GLN A 205 8.83 -13.74 -13.33
CA GLN A 205 8.59 -14.11 -14.73
C GLN A 205 7.36 -15.00 -14.92
N MET A 206 7.09 -15.92 -13.98
CA MET A 206 5.88 -16.74 -14.01
C MET A 206 4.62 -15.87 -13.87
N LEU A 207 4.64 -14.89 -12.96
CA LEU A 207 3.56 -13.92 -12.80
C LEU A 207 3.33 -13.11 -14.08
N ASP A 208 4.38 -12.58 -14.71
CA ASP A 208 4.28 -11.79 -15.94
C ASP A 208 3.72 -12.59 -17.12
N LYS A 209 3.96 -13.90 -17.14
CA LYS A 209 3.42 -14.81 -18.17
C LYS A 209 2.01 -15.31 -17.85
N GLY A 210 1.43 -14.94 -16.71
CA GLY A 210 0.14 -15.49 -16.25
C GLY A 210 0.21 -16.99 -15.98
N GLN A 211 1.36 -17.49 -15.54
CA GLN A 211 1.63 -18.91 -15.26
C GLN A 211 1.70 -19.21 -13.76
N ALA A 212 1.28 -18.25 -12.91
CA ALA A 212 1.19 -18.47 -11.48
C ALA A 212 0.18 -19.59 -11.17
N PRO A 213 0.47 -20.48 -10.20
CA PRO A 213 -0.50 -21.44 -9.69
C PRO A 213 -1.75 -20.73 -9.14
N PRO A 214 -2.90 -21.41 -9.06
CA PRO A 214 -4.07 -20.84 -8.40
C PRO A 214 -3.78 -20.57 -6.92
N PRO A 215 -4.43 -19.57 -6.30
CA PRO A 215 -4.33 -19.36 -4.87
C PRO A 215 -4.91 -20.56 -4.10
N PRO A 216 -4.56 -20.75 -2.82
CA PRO A 216 -5.06 -21.87 -2.03
C PRO A 216 -6.58 -21.87 -1.89
N GLU A 217 -7.19 -23.06 -1.90
CA GLU A 217 -8.65 -23.22 -1.89
C GLU A 217 -9.34 -22.52 -0.72
N TRP A 218 -8.67 -22.43 0.43
CA TRP A 218 -9.21 -21.81 1.64
C TRP A 218 -9.42 -20.28 1.49
N THR A 219 -8.79 -19.65 0.49
CA THR A 219 -8.95 -18.23 0.21
C THR A 219 -10.24 -17.90 -0.54
N ASN A 220 -10.92 -18.90 -1.14
CA ASN A 220 -12.10 -18.71 -1.99
C ASN A 220 -13.31 -18.06 -1.29
N SER A 221 -13.31 -18.01 0.04
CA SER A 221 -14.40 -17.39 0.82
C SER A 221 -14.33 -15.86 0.88
N PHE A 222 -13.16 -15.27 0.62
CA PHE A 222 -12.93 -13.82 0.71
C PHE A 222 -12.12 -13.25 -0.46
N PHE A 223 -11.50 -14.11 -1.28
CA PHE A 223 -10.87 -13.73 -2.53
C PHE A 223 -11.82 -13.98 -3.70
N MET A 224 -12.00 -12.97 -4.56
CA MET A 224 -12.71 -13.11 -5.83
C MET A 224 -11.75 -12.77 -6.97
N GLU A 225 -11.67 -13.64 -7.97
CA GLU A 225 -10.99 -13.31 -9.22
C GLU A 225 -11.71 -12.17 -9.93
N GLU A 226 -10.95 -11.20 -10.44
CA GLU A 226 -11.44 -10.00 -11.12
C GLU A 226 -12.36 -10.34 -12.32
N SER A 227 -12.25 -11.56 -12.85
CA SER A 227 -13.03 -12.07 -13.99
C SER A 227 -14.53 -12.25 -13.70
N TYR A 228 -14.95 -12.40 -12.43
CA TYR A 228 -16.32 -12.83 -12.11
C TYR A 228 -17.41 -11.83 -12.54
N TYR A 229 -17.04 -10.55 -12.71
CA TYR A 229 -17.91 -9.48 -13.20
C TYR A 229 -17.22 -8.61 -14.26
N GLY A 230 -16.18 -9.09 -14.94
CA GLY A 230 -15.41 -8.28 -15.89
C GLY A 230 -16.28 -7.55 -16.92
N ASP A 231 -17.27 -8.26 -17.47
CA ASP A 231 -18.25 -7.71 -18.41
C ASP A 231 -19.19 -6.68 -17.77
N LEU A 232 -19.64 -6.92 -16.53
CA LEU A 232 -20.53 -6.01 -15.80
C LEU A 232 -19.78 -4.74 -15.35
N SER A 233 -18.52 -4.89 -14.92
CA SER A 233 -17.63 -3.80 -14.53
C SER A 233 -17.31 -2.93 -15.75
N ALA A 234 -16.92 -3.53 -16.87
CA ALA A 234 -16.69 -2.84 -18.13
C ALA A 234 -17.96 -2.12 -18.63
N ALA A 235 -19.12 -2.77 -18.56
CA ALA A 235 -20.39 -2.17 -18.93
C ALA A 235 -20.77 -0.99 -18.01
N THR A 236 -20.56 -1.13 -16.70
CA THR A 236 -20.85 -0.06 -15.72
C THR A 236 -19.93 1.13 -15.92
N GLN A 237 -18.63 0.88 -16.12
CA GLN A 237 -17.65 1.92 -16.38
C GLN A 237 -17.93 2.64 -17.71
N SER A 238 -18.25 1.90 -18.77
CA SER A 238 -18.66 2.46 -20.06
C SER A 238 -19.93 3.30 -19.95
N PHE A 239 -20.93 2.85 -19.19
CA PHE A 239 -22.14 3.61 -18.92
C PHE A 239 -21.86 4.90 -18.15
N GLN A 240 -21.05 4.85 -17.08
CA GLN A 240 -20.66 6.02 -16.30
C GLN A 240 -19.88 7.05 -17.14
N GLN A 241 -18.89 6.60 -17.92
CA GLN A 241 -18.15 7.47 -18.85
C GLN A 241 -19.07 8.10 -19.89
N THR A 242 -20.02 7.32 -20.43
CA THR A 242 -21.01 7.82 -21.40
C THR A 242 -21.92 8.87 -20.77
N LEU A 243 -22.40 8.65 -19.54
CA LEU A 243 -23.20 9.62 -18.80
C LEU A 243 -22.43 10.91 -18.53
N THR A 244 -21.18 10.82 -18.07
CA THR A 244 -20.30 11.99 -17.87
C THR A 244 -20.09 12.72 -19.19
N ASN A 245 -19.86 12.00 -20.29
CA ASN A 245 -19.68 12.62 -21.61
C ASN A 245 -20.94 13.34 -22.10
N ILE A 246 -22.12 12.77 -21.90
CA ILE A 246 -23.39 13.39 -22.26
C ILE A 246 -23.66 14.65 -21.43
N PHE A 247 -23.39 14.61 -20.13
CA PHE A 247 -23.65 15.75 -19.23
C PHE A 247 -22.69 16.93 -19.41
N TRP A 248 -21.45 16.68 -19.83
CA TRP A 248 -20.41 17.70 -19.85
C TRP A 248 -19.88 18.07 -21.24
N TYR A 249 -20.14 17.25 -22.27
CA TYR A 249 -19.56 17.43 -23.61
C TYR A 249 -20.58 17.34 -24.76
N GLN A 250 -21.89 17.36 -24.48
CA GLN A 250 -22.89 17.67 -25.51
C GLN A 250 -23.29 19.15 -25.45
N ASP A 251 -22.61 19.95 -26.27
CA ASP A 251 -23.21 21.09 -26.98
C ASP A 251 -23.54 20.66 -28.42
#